data_AF-A0A4Q3R5N5-F1
#
_entry.id   AF-A0A4Q3R5N5-F1
#
_cell.length_a   1.000
_cell.length_b   1.000
_cell.length_c   1.000
_cell.angle_alpha   90.00
_cell.angle_beta   90.00
_cell.angle_gamma   90.00
#
_symmetry.space_group_name_H-M   'P 1'
#
loop_
_entity.id
_entity.type
_entity.pdbx_description
1 polymer ?
#
loop_
_entity_poly.entity_id
_entity_poly.type
_entity_poly.pdbx_seq_one_letter_code
_entity_poly.pdbx_strand_id
1 'polypeptide(L)'
;MKKFLLLFAIYFLLFMHSSYSQPKKNNKPSFRNYYFHFDPEQYFNPASMVKMPLAFLALEKLSEINRKDVTKYTTIQFDSSKPWQHPLYKDTTATNGLPSIAHLIKRAFLISENDPYNRFYQFVGQGETNRKLHAKGYPDVRITRQFLGLTPEQNRHTNAVRFVDASGKTIYEQPPAYNTDSFDFSRIIKLGKAHINGKDSLVNEPFDFTQHNNLSLLTMQQLLQSVLFPQSVPAKQRFLLKDDDRRFLLQYLSQFPSETPDPKYDTSTFYDSYVKFFFRDSTHRMPPNVRVFNKVGWSYGFLTDVSYVVDFENKVEYMLAATLYVNSDGILNDGKYEY
;
A
#
# COMPACT_ATOMS: atom_id res chain seq x y z
N MET A 1 25.08 -1.09 17.17
CA MET A 1 23.72 -1.35 17.72
C MET A 1 23.59 -0.72 19.12
N LYS A 2 23.75 0.60 19.25
CA LYS A 2 23.52 1.38 20.49
C LYS A 2 23.14 2.79 20.04
N LYS A 3 22.07 3.33 20.66
CA LYS A 3 21.34 4.59 20.36
C LYS A 3 20.17 4.46 19.38
N PHE A 4 19.14 3.74 19.79
CA PHE A 4 17.76 4.20 19.58
C PHE A 4 17.38 4.93 20.87
N LEU A 5 17.57 6.25 20.91
CA LEU A 5 17.06 7.09 22.00
C LEU A 5 15.70 7.63 21.50
N LEU A 6 14.63 6.88 21.79
CA LEU A 6 13.27 7.28 21.44
C LEU A 6 12.79 8.29 22.50
N LEU A 7 12.73 9.55 22.09
CA LEU A 7 12.28 10.70 22.89
C LEU A 7 10.75 10.88 22.90
N PHE A 8 9.99 9.92 22.38
CA PHE A 8 8.53 9.94 22.36
C PHE A 8 7.96 8.76 23.15
N ALA A 9 6.86 9.00 23.85
CA ALA A 9 6.07 7.93 24.46
C ALA A 9 5.53 7.05 23.33
N ILE A 10 6.16 5.89 23.10
CA ILE A 10 5.61 4.86 22.23
C ILE A 10 4.51 4.17 23.02
N TYR A 11 3.26 4.38 22.61
CA TYR A 11 2.13 3.73 23.27
C TYR A 11 1.88 2.31 22.74
N PHE A 12 2.44 1.99 21.56
CA PHE A 12 2.35 0.69 20.92
C PHE A 12 3.46 0.45 19.90
N LEU A 13 4.08 -0.73 19.91
CA LEU A 13 5.06 -1.20 18.92
C LEU A 13 4.77 -2.66 18.59
N LEU A 14 4.53 -2.97 17.32
CA LEU A 14 4.71 -4.34 16.80
C LEU A 14 6.00 -4.37 16.01
N PHE A 15 6.77 -5.45 16.15
CA PHE A 15 8.01 -5.61 15.41
C PHE A 15 8.15 -7.04 14.91
N MET A 16 8.51 -7.18 13.64
CA MET A 16 8.88 -8.45 13.02
C MET A 16 10.20 -8.31 12.29
N HIS A 17 11.16 -9.15 12.64
CA HIS A 17 12.41 -9.32 11.89
C HIS A 17 12.41 -10.67 11.18
N SER A 18 12.81 -10.70 9.91
CA SER A 18 13.08 -11.97 9.22
C SER A 18 14.53 -12.05 8.78
N SER A 19 15.24 -13.09 9.24
CA SER A 19 16.56 -13.43 8.71
C SER A 19 16.40 -14.09 7.35
N TYR A 20 17.07 -13.57 6.33
CA TYR A 20 17.15 -14.17 5.00
C TYR A 20 18.47 -14.92 4.85
N SER A 21 18.42 -16.17 4.41
CA SER A 21 19.61 -16.92 4.00
C SER A 21 19.61 -17.08 2.49
N GLN A 22 20.61 -16.49 1.81
CA GLN A 22 20.80 -16.72 0.39
C GLN A 22 20.94 -18.22 0.11
N PRO A 23 20.26 -18.74 -0.90
CA PRO A 23 20.36 -20.15 -1.22
C PRO A 23 21.78 -20.48 -1.71
N LYS A 24 22.42 -21.47 -1.09
CA LYS A 24 23.46 -22.26 -1.78
C LYS A 24 22.82 -22.83 -3.06
N LYS A 25 23.58 -22.97 -4.16
CA LYS A 25 23.07 -23.46 -5.47
C LYS A 25 21.91 -24.45 -5.29
N ASN A 26 20.73 -24.11 -5.82
CA ASN A 26 19.46 -24.86 -5.80
C ASN A 26 18.60 -24.82 -4.51
N ASN A 27 18.91 -24.01 -3.49
CA ASN A 27 18.00 -23.85 -2.35
C ASN A 27 16.88 -22.81 -2.60
N LYS A 28 15.76 -22.95 -1.89
CA LYS A 28 14.71 -21.92 -1.82
C LYS A 28 15.09 -20.89 -0.74
N PRO A 29 14.79 -19.59 -0.94
CA PRO A 29 14.81 -18.62 0.15
C PRO A 29 14.02 -19.11 1.37
N SER A 30 14.62 -19.05 2.55
CA SER A 30 13.94 -19.34 3.82
C SER A 30 13.94 -18.11 4.73
N PHE A 31 12.81 -17.90 5.39
CA PHE A 31 12.58 -16.79 6.32
C PHE A 31 12.30 -17.37 7.71
N ARG A 32 12.92 -16.77 8.73
CA ARG A 32 12.59 -17.04 10.13
C ARG A 32 12.17 -15.73 10.79
N ASN A 33 10.93 -15.70 11.27
CA ASN A 33 10.35 -14.52 11.90
C ASN A 33 10.70 -14.47 13.39
N TYR A 34 11.03 -13.28 13.87
CA TYR A 34 11.20 -12.95 15.28
C TYR A 34 10.24 -11.82 15.62
N TYR A 35 9.56 -11.95 16.76
CA TYR A 35 8.45 -11.09 17.13
C TYR A 35 8.77 -10.35 18.43
N PHE A 36 8.37 -9.09 18.51
CA PHE A 36 8.41 -8.30 19.74
C PHE A 36 7.12 -7.51 19.89
N HIS A 37 6.50 -7.63 21.07
CA HIS A 37 5.17 -7.06 21.41
C HIS A 37 4.06 -7.43 20.40
N PHE A 38 4.23 -8.53 19.67
CA PHE A 38 3.36 -8.90 18.56
C PHE A 38 2.03 -9.51 19.03
N ASP A 39 0.92 -8.85 18.68
CA ASP A 39 -0.43 -9.39 18.76
C ASP A 39 -1.06 -9.44 17.35
N PRO A 40 -1.31 -10.64 16.79
CA PRO A 40 -1.91 -10.77 15.46
C PRO A 40 -3.36 -10.28 15.41
N GLU A 41 -4.05 -10.21 16.54
CA GLU A 41 -5.42 -9.74 16.63
C GLU A 41 -5.48 -8.23 16.84
N GLN A 42 -4.40 -7.55 17.20
CA GLN A 42 -4.46 -6.12 17.51
C GLN A 42 -4.68 -5.27 16.25
N TYR A 43 -5.79 -4.53 16.24
CA TYR A 43 -6.08 -3.60 15.17
C TYR A 43 -5.14 -2.38 15.22
N PHE A 44 -4.67 -1.98 14.05
CA PHE A 44 -4.16 -0.64 13.76
C PHE A 44 -4.67 -0.22 12.38
N ASN A 45 -4.78 1.09 12.15
CA ASN A 45 -5.21 1.57 10.85
C ASN A 45 -4.09 1.35 9.80
N PRO A 46 -4.33 0.57 8.74
CA PRO A 46 -3.29 0.26 7.75
C PRO A 46 -2.89 1.48 6.90
N ALA A 47 -3.67 2.57 6.94
CA ALA A 47 -3.38 3.80 6.20
C ALA A 47 -2.99 3.50 4.75
N SER A 48 -1.89 4.08 4.25
CA SER A 48 -1.41 3.88 2.87
C SER A 48 -0.87 2.48 2.55
N MET A 49 -0.78 1.56 3.52
CA MET A 49 -0.33 0.18 3.28
C MET A 49 -1.26 -0.58 2.33
N VAL A 50 -2.55 -0.21 2.27
CA VAL A 50 -3.53 -0.77 1.32
C VAL A 50 -3.12 -0.60 -0.14
N LYS A 51 -2.30 0.40 -0.49
CA LYS A 51 -1.83 0.64 -1.87
C LYS A 51 -1.03 -0.54 -2.42
N MET A 52 -0.28 -1.23 -1.55
CA MET A 52 0.60 -2.33 -1.95
C MET A 52 -0.17 -3.52 -2.52
N PRO A 53 -1.10 -4.19 -1.80
CA PRO A 53 -1.84 -5.30 -2.36
C PRO A 53 -2.69 -4.91 -3.57
N LEU A 54 -3.25 -3.69 -3.62
CA LEU A 54 -4.03 -3.27 -4.78
C LEU A 54 -3.17 -3.04 -6.03
N ALA A 55 -1.96 -2.49 -5.90
CA ALA A 55 -1.03 -2.38 -7.01
C ALA A 55 -0.65 -3.77 -7.56
N PHE A 56 -0.43 -4.75 -6.67
CA PHE A 56 -0.13 -6.13 -7.05
C PHE A 56 -1.32 -6.77 -7.79
N LEU A 57 -2.54 -6.61 -7.26
CA LEU A 57 -3.75 -7.12 -7.89
C LEU A 57 -4.07 -6.42 -9.22
N ALA A 58 -3.74 -5.14 -9.38
CA ALA A 58 -3.93 -4.44 -10.65
C ALA A 58 -3.07 -5.05 -11.77
N LEU A 59 -1.81 -5.39 -11.48
CA LEU A 59 -0.93 -6.08 -12.43
C LEU A 59 -1.33 -7.54 -12.65
N GLU A 60 -1.83 -8.21 -11.61
CA GLU A 60 -2.43 -9.55 -11.74
C GLU A 60 -3.65 -9.53 -12.67
N LYS A 61 -4.56 -8.58 -12.49
CA LYS A 61 -5.73 -8.40 -13.35
C LYS A 61 -5.34 -8.11 -14.81
N LEU A 62 -4.31 -7.30 -15.04
CA LEU A 62 -3.75 -7.11 -16.40
C LEU A 62 -3.20 -8.42 -17.00
N SER A 63 -2.59 -9.26 -16.17
CA SER A 63 -2.10 -10.57 -16.61
C SER A 63 -3.25 -11.52 -16.96
N GLU A 64 -4.35 -11.48 -16.20
CA GLU A 64 -5.57 -12.27 -16.45
C GLU A 64 -6.35 -11.81 -17.69
N ILE A 65 -6.42 -10.50 -17.95
CA ILE A 65 -6.96 -9.95 -19.20
C ILE A 65 -6.21 -10.56 -20.41
N ASN A 66 -4.91 -10.86 -20.23
CA ASN A 66 -4.08 -11.62 -21.17
C ASN A 66 -4.14 -11.11 -22.62
N ARG A 67 -4.14 -9.79 -22.79
CA ARG A 67 -4.12 -9.12 -24.09
C ARG A 67 -2.76 -8.45 -24.33
N LYS A 68 -2.27 -8.49 -25.56
CA LYS A 68 -0.97 -7.89 -25.93
C LYS A 68 -1.03 -6.37 -26.04
N ASP A 69 -2.19 -5.84 -26.42
CA ASP A 69 -2.47 -4.41 -26.60
C ASP A 69 -2.88 -3.70 -25.30
N VAL A 70 -3.19 -4.45 -24.24
CA VAL A 70 -3.52 -3.93 -22.91
C VAL A 70 -2.37 -4.26 -21.94
N THR A 71 -1.58 -3.25 -21.63
CA THR A 71 -0.40 -3.36 -20.77
C THR A 71 -0.45 -2.35 -19.64
N LYS A 72 0.49 -2.45 -18.69
CA LYS A 72 0.63 -1.45 -17.62
C LYS A 72 0.90 -0.03 -18.12
N TYR A 73 1.40 0.12 -19.36
CA TYR A 73 1.69 1.40 -20.00
C TYR A 73 0.55 1.92 -20.88
N THR A 74 -0.43 1.09 -21.19
CA THR A 74 -1.60 1.50 -21.98
C THR A 74 -2.41 2.52 -21.17
N THR A 75 -2.88 3.56 -21.84
CA THR A 75 -3.70 4.61 -21.22
C THR A 75 -4.96 4.00 -20.62
N ILE A 76 -5.22 4.28 -19.34
CA ILE A 76 -6.39 3.79 -18.60
C ILE A 76 -7.26 4.97 -18.15
N GLN A 77 -8.51 5.00 -18.61
CA GLN A 77 -9.46 6.05 -18.28
C GLN A 77 -10.51 5.52 -17.29
N PHE A 78 -10.81 6.33 -16.28
CA PHE A 78 -11.88 6.07 -15.31
C PHE A 78 -13.03 7.01 -15.58
N ASP A 79 -14.21 6.47 -15.86
CA ASP A 79 -15.42 7.26 -16.13
C ASP A 79 -16.16 7.59 -14.82
N SER A 80 -17.31 8.25 -14.87
CA SER A 80 -18.23 8.39 -13.74
C SER A 80 -19.54 7.68 -14.04
N SER A 81 -19.84 6.63 -13.28
CA SER A 81 -21.09 5.84 -13.41
C SER A 81 -22.10 6.17 -12.30
N LYS A 82 -21.72 7.01 -11.34
CA LYS A 82 -22.54 7.51 -10.22
C LYS A 82 -22.18 8.96 -9.87
N PRO A 83 -23.11 9.79 -9.34
CA PRO A 83 -22.88 11.22 -9.11
C PRO A 83 -21.67 11.59 -8.22
N TRP A 84 -21.28 10.71 -7.28
CA TRP A 84 -20.14 10.91 -6.37
C TRP A 84 -18.81 10.39 -6.93
N GLN A 85 -18.79 9.79 -8.12
CA GLN A 85 -17.57 9.25 -8.72
C GLN A 85 -16.85 10.34 -9.51
N HIS A 86 -15.53 10.44 -9.28
CA HIS A 86 -14.67 11.36 -10.01
C HIS A 86 -13.97 10.66 -11.18
N PRO A 87 -14.14 11.14 -12.42
CA PRO A 87 -13.44 10.56 -13.57
C PRO A 87 -11.93 10.89 -13.53
N LEU A 88 -11.14 10.12 -14.28
CA LEU A 88 -9.73 10.37 -14.55
C LEU A 88 -9.44 10.09 -16.01
N TYR A 89 -9.44 11.14 -16.84
CA TYR A 89 -9.13 11.07 -18.28
C TYR A 89 -7.74 11.56 -18.63
N LYS A 90 -7.19 12.45 -17.78
CA LYS A 90 -5.88 13.07 -17.93
C LYS A 90 -5.15 12.99 -16.60
N ASP A 91 -3.84 12.89 -16.66
CA ASP A 91 -2.95 12.90 -15.51
C ASP A 91 -1.75 13.78 -15.84
N THR A 92 -1.82 15.04 -15.42
CA THR A 92 -0.79 16.05 -15.72
C THR A 92 0.54 15.78 -15.04
N THR A 93 0.59 14.82 -14.10
CA THR A 93 1.84 14.36 -13.50
C THR A 93 2.60 13.38 -14.40
N ALA A 94 1.96 12.82 -15.43
CA ALA A 94 2.61 11.98 -16.43
C ALA A 94 3.19 12.85 -17.56
N THR A 95 4.36 12.49 -18.09
CA THR A 95 4.99 13.21 -19.22
C THR A 95 4.08 13.35 -20.45
N ASN A 96 3.26 12.34 -20.75
CA ASN A 96 2.30 12.37 -21.86
C ASN A 96 0.92 12.92 -21.46
N GLY A 97 0.73 13.35 -20.22
CA GLY A 97 -0.53 13.87 -19.69
C GLY A 97 -1.63 12.83 -19.52
N LEU A 98 -1.31 11.53 -19.61
CA LEU A 98 -2.28 10.44 -19.61
C LEU A 98 -2.04 9.43 -18.48
N PRO A 99 -3.10 8.97 -17.79
CA PRO A 99 -2.99 7.95 -16.75
C PRO A 99 -2.63 6.58 -17.33
N SER A 100 -1.78 5.83 -16.62
CA SER A 100 -1.49 4.42 -16.87
C SER A 100 -1.32 3.69 -15.53
N ILE A 101 -1.55 2.37 -15.48
CA ILE A 101 -1.32 1.59 -14.25
C ILE A 101 0.13 1.71 -13.79
N ALA A 102 1.09 1.71 -14.71
CA ALA A 102 2.49 1.93 -14.41
C ALA A 102 2.71 3.28 -13.71
N HIS A 103 2.18 4.37 -14.24
CA HIS A 103 2.34 5.71 -13.67
C HIS A 103 1.69 5.85 -12.29
N LEU A 104 0.49 5.28 -12.13
CA LEU A 104 -0.18 5.23 -10.82
C LEU A 104 0.66 4.48 -9.79
N ILE A 105 1.33 3.38 -10.17
CA ILE A 105 2.22 2.63 -9.26
C ILE A 105 3.43 3.47 -8.85
N LYS A 106 4.07 4.21 -9.78
CA LYS A 106 5.18 5.11 -9.46
C LYS A 106 4.78 6.09 -8.36
N ARG A 107 3.65 6.80 -8.55
CA ARG A 107 3.10 7.77 -7.59
C ARG A 107 2.73 7.12 -6.25
N ALA A 108 2.14 5.93 -6.29
CA ALA A 108 1.75 5.20 -5.08
C ALA A 108 2.94 4.73 -4.23
N PHE A 109 4.06 4.38 -4.86
CA PHE A 109 5.21 3.78 -4.17
C PHE A 109 6.29 4.81 -3.81
N LEU A 110 6.58 5.78 -4.70
CA LEU A 110 7.65 6.75 -4.49
C LEU A 110 7.27 7.88 -3.53
N ILE A 111 6.02 8.36 -3.63
CA ILE A 111 5.55 9.51 -2.82
C ILE A 111 4.26 9.19 -2.04
N SER A 112 3.81 7.93 -2.07
CA SER A 112 2.62 7.47 -1.34
C SER A 112 1.36 8.30 -1.62
N GLU A 113 1.18 8.76 -2.85
CA GLU A 113 0.02 9.58 -3.21
C GLU A 113 -1.30 8.80 -3.07
N ASN A 114 -2.39 9.50 -2.69
CA ASN A 114 -3.67 8.88 -2.39
C ASN A 114 -4.52 8.51 -3.61
N ASP A 115 -4.57 9.33 -4.66
CA ASP A 115 -5.43 9.05 -5.82
C ASP A 115 -5.15 7.67 -6.46
N PRO A 116 -3.89 7.24 -6.68
CA PRO A 116 -3.59 5.91 -7.21
C PRO A 116 -4.28 4.76 -6.49
N TYR A 117 -4.42 4.83 -5.16
CA TYR A 117 -5.14 3.81 -4.40
C TYR A 117 -6.59 3.66 -4.87
N ASN A 118 -7.29 4.80 -5.00
CA ASN A 118 -8.69 4.81 -5.43
C ASN A 118 -8.81 4.23 -6.84
N ARG A 119 -7.86 4.52 -7.73
CA ARG A 119 -7.83 4.00 -9.10
C ARG A 119 -7.59 2.50 -9.16
N PHE A 120 -6.67 1.97 -8.37
CA PHE A 120 -6.52 0.51 -8.27
C PHE A 120 -7.76 -0.15 -7.69
N TYR A 121 -8.37 0.43 -6.66
CA TYR A 121 -9.61 -0.06 -6.08
C TYR A 121 -10.75 -0.09 -7.11
N GLN A 122 -10.88 0.96 -7.93
CA GLN A 122 -11.90 1.04 -8.99
C GLN A 122 -11.64 0.04 -10.11
N PHE A 123 -10.37 -0.15 -10.50
CA PHE A 123 -10.01 -1.10 -11.55
C PHE A 123 -10.17 -2.56 -11.10
N VAL A 124 -9.66 -2.90 -9.92
CA VAL A 124 -9.75 -4.27 -9.39
C VAL A 124 -11.15 -4.59 -8.88
N GLY A 125 -11.78 -3.68 -8.13
CA GLY A 125 -13.09 -3.89 -7.52
C GLY A 125 -13.01 -4.30 -6.05
N GLN A 126 -13.93 -3.80 -5.22
CA GLN A 126 -13.98 -4.08 -3.77
C GLN A 126 -14.12 -5.59 -3.48
N GLY A 127 -15.13 -6.24 -4.06
CA GLY A 127 -15.39 -7.67 -3.81
C GLY A 127 -14.27 -8.54 -4.35
N GLU A 128 -13.82 -8.29 -5.59
CA GLU A 128 -12.71 -9.03 -6.21
C GLU A 128 -11.42 -8.92 -5.38
N THR A 129 -11.09 -7.72 -4.89
CA THR A 129 -9.91 -7.49 -4.03
C THR A 129 -9.92 -8.41 -2.81
N ASN A 130 -11.02 -8.40 -2.05
CA ASN A 130 -11.11 -9.18 -0.80
C ASN A 130 -11.15 -10.68 -1.11
N ARG A 131 -11.97 -11.13 -2.06
CA ARG A 131 -12.03 -12.55 -2.45
C ARG A 131 -10.69 -13.08 -2.92
N LYS A 132 -9.93 -12.33 -3.73
CA LYS A 132 -8.61 -12.76 -4.20
C LYS A 132 -7.60 -12.84 -3.06
N LEU A 133 -7.56 -11.87 -2.16
CA LEU A 133 -6.62 -11.90 -1.03
C LEU A 133 -6.96 -13.03 -0.05
N HIS A 134 -8.24 -13.24 0.24
CA HIS A 134 -8.70 -14.39 1.04
C HIS A 134 -8.37 -15.73 0.37
N ALA A 135 -8.65 -15.85 -0.93
CA ALA A 135 -8.32 -17.05 -1.71
C ALA A 135 -6.82 -17.31 -1.78
N LYS A 136 -5.98 -16.27 -1.68
CA LYS A 136 -4.52 -16.42 -1.58
C LYS A 136 -4.05 -16.83 -0.18
N GLY A 137 -4.92 -16.82 0.83
CA GLY A 137 -4.59 -17.19 2.20
C GLY A 137 -4.24 -16.01 3.10
N TYR A 138 -4.77 -14.82 2.81
CA TYR A 138 -4.67 -13.63 3.66
C TYR A 138 -6.06 -13.29 4.26
N PRO A 139 -6.59 -14.11 5.19
CA PRO A 139 -8.00 -14.06 5.60
C PRO A 139 -8.36 -12.83 6.43
N ASP A 140 -7.38 -12.17 7.06
CA ASP A 140 -7.56 -10.98 7.88
C ASP A 140 -7.75 -9.71 7.04
N VAL A 141 -7.47 -9.75 5.73
CA VAL A 141 -7.60 -8.58 4.87
C VAL A 141 -9.07 -8.16 4.78
N ARG A 142 -9.32 -6.88 5.03
CA ARG A 142 -10.59 -6.23 4.73
C ARG A 142 -10.31 -4.87 4.09
N ILE A 143 -10.57 -4.73 2.80
CA ILE A 143 -10.42 -3.45 2.08
C ILE A 143 -11.81 -3.01 1.64
N THR A 144 -12.40 -2.12 2.43
CA THR A 144 -13.80 -1.70 2.31
C THR A 144 -13.96 -0.26 1.86
N ARG A 145 -12.91 0.56 1.92
CA ARG A 145 -13.04 2.02 1.73
C ARG A 145 -12.00 2.60 0.79
N GLN A 146 -12.44 3.49 -0.09
CA GLN A 146 -11.61 4.43 -0.85
C GLN A 146 -11.22 5.64 0.02
N PHE A 147 -10.16 6.36 -0.35
CA PHE A 147 -9.73 7.62 0.28
C PHE A 147 -10.51 8.81 -0.30
N LEU A 148 -11.84 8.71 -0.29
CA LEU A 148 -12.75 9.69 -0.89
C LEU A 148 -13.88 10.12 0.07
N GLY A 149 -13.86 9.68 1.34
CA GLY A 149 -14.90 10.02 2.32
C GLY A 149 -16.29 9.44 2.01
N LEU A 150 -16.35 8.36 1.23
CA LEU A 150 -17.59 7.73 0.78
C LEU A 150 -18.25 6.91 1.88
N THR A 151 -19.59 6.79 1.82
CA THR A 151 -20.36 5.89 2.68
C THR A 151 -20.06 4.41 2.37
N PRO A 152 -20.38 3.47 3.27
CA PRO A 152 -20.19 2.03 3.01
C PRO A 152 -20.86 1.56 1.72
N GLU A 153 -22.08 2.04 1.44
CA GLU A 153 -22.80 1.70 0.20
C GLU A 153 -22.10 2.31 -1.03
N GLN A 154 -21.70 3.58 -0.98
CA GLN A 154 -20.99 4.22 -2.08
C GLN A 154 -19.66 3.50 -2.42
N ASN A 155 -18.95 2.98 -1.42
CA ASN A 155 -17.71 2.22 -1.61
C ASN A 155 -17.91 0.86 -2.30
N ARG A 156 -19.13 0.33 -2.37
CA ARG A 156 -19.45 -0.90 -3.10
C ARG A 156 -19.49 -0.69 -4.61
N HIS A 157 -19.65 0.55 -5.08
CA HIS A 157 -19.69 0.90 -6.50
C HIS A 157 -18.28 1.26 -7.01
N THR A 158 -17.95 0.77 -8.20
CA THR A 158 -16.74 1.13 -8.94
C THR A 158 -17.08 1.76 -10.28
N ASN A 159 -16.15 2.55 -10.79
CA ASN A 159 -16.30 3.28 -12.04
C ASN A 159 -16.23 2.31 -13.23
N ALA A 160 -16.84 2.67 -14.36
CA ALA A 160 -16.46 2.10 -15.65
C ALA A 160 -14.99 2.43 -15.96
N VAL A 161 -14.26 1.50 -16.55
CA VAL A 161 -12.84 1.66 -16.90
C VAL A 161 -12.63 1.30 -18.35
N ARG A 162 -11.86 2.11 -19.07
CA ARG A 162 -11.50 1.87 -20.48
C ARG A 162 -10.00 1.96 -20.66
N PHE A 163 -9.43 1.03 -21.42
CA PHE A 163 -8.09 1.18 -21.97
C PHE A 163 -8.20 1.69 -23.39
N VAL A 164 -7.42 2.72 -23.72
CA VAL A 164 -7.42 3.37 -25.02
C VAL A 164 -6.03 3.30 -25.65
N ASP A 165 -5.99 3.14 -26.98
CA ASP A 165 -4.74 3.18 -27.74
C ASP A 165 -4.26 4.63 -27.98
N ALA A 166 -3.15 4.78 -28.70
CA ALA A 166 -2.57 6.09 -29.02
C ALA A 166 -3.46 6.99 -29.88
N SER A 167 -4.43 6.42 -30.61
CA SER A 167 -5.43 7.19 -31.38
C SER A 167 -6.64 7.62 -30.53
N GLY A 168 -6.72 7.16 -29.28
CA GLY A 168 -7.86 7.38 -28.39
C GLY A 168 -8.98 6.35 -28.56
N LYS A 169 -8.78 5.30 -29.37
CA LYS A 169 -9.78 4.24 -29.55
C LYS A 169 -9.79 3.31 -28.35
N THR A 170 -10.97 3.01 -27.82
CA THR A 170 -11.16 1.96 -26.80
C THR A 170 -10.75 0.60 -27.35
N ILE A 171 -9.80 -0.05 -26.66
CA ILE A 171 -9.32 -1.39 -27.00
C ILE A 171 -9.72 -2.44 -25.95
N TYR A 172 -10.05 -2.00 -24.74
CA TYR A 172 -10.65 -2.83 -23.69
C TYR A 172 -11.56 -1.98 -22.81
N GLU A 173 -12.66 -2.57 -22.37
CA GLU A 173 -13.64 -1.92 -21.51
C GLU A 173 -14.04 -2.85 -20.37
N GLN A 174 -14.17 -2.27 -19.19
CA GLN A 174 -14.73 -2.89 -18.00
C GLN A 174 -15.95 -2.06 -17.57
N PRO A 175 -17.15 -2.66 -17.48
CA PRO A 175 -18.33 -1.96 -16.99
C PRO A 175 -18.19 -1.59 -15.51
N PRO A 176 -18.98 -0.62 -15.00
CA PRO A 176 -19.02 -0.36 -13.56
C PRO A 176 -19.50 -1.61 -12.82
N ALA A 177 -18.95 -1.86 -11.64
CA ALA A 177 -19.31 -3.02 -10.83
C ALA A 177 -19.84 -2.62 -9.44
N TYR A 178 -20.68 -3.49 -8.88
CA TYR A 178 -21.21 -3.38 -7.52
C TYR A 178 -20.83 -4.61 -6.70
N ASN A 179 -20.34 -4.40 -5.48
CA ASN A 179 -20.03 -5.50 -4.57
C ASN A 179 -21.25 -5.88 -3.70
N THR A 180 -21.76 -7.09 -3.91
CA THR A 180 -22.86 -7.68 -3.13
C THR A 180 -22.40 -8.41 -1.88
N ASP A 181 -21.09 -8.63 -1.70
CA ASP A 181 -20.55 -9.44 -0.60
C ASP A 181 -20.79 -8.76 0.76
N SER A 182 -21.08 -9.55 1.79
CA SER A 182 -21.12 -9.05 3.17
C SER A 182 -19.70 -8.95 3.74
N PHE A 183 -19.53 -8.02 4.68
CA PHE A 183 -18.31 -7.91 5.49
C PHE A 183 -18.66 -8.19 6.94
N ASP A 184 -17.80 -8.92 7.63
CA ASP A 184 -17.92 -9.10 9.07
C ASP A 184 -17.44 -7.84 9.80
N PHE A 185 -18.37 -7.23 10.53
CA PHE A 185 -18.18 -6.06 11.38
C PHE A 185 -18.59 -6.34 12.83
N SER A 186 -18.69 -7.63 13.22
CA SER A 186 -19.04 -8.05 14.59
C SER A 186 -18.02 -7.57 15.62
N ARG A 187 -16.74 -7.49 15.23
CA ARG A 187 -15.68 -6.97 16.07
C ARG A 187 -15.69 -5.44 16.07
N ILE A 188 -16.13 -4.86 17.18
CA ILE A 188 -16.13 -3.41 17.40
C ILE A 188 -14.70 -2.92 17.68
N ILE A 189 -14.28 -1.92 16.92
CA ILE A 189 -12.93 -1.35 17.02
C ILE A 189 -13.07 0.15 17.28
N LYS A 190 -12.73 0.58 18.49
CA LYS A 190 -12.78 1.98 18.90
C LYS A 190 -11.43 2.41 19.47
N LEU A 191 -10.97 3.61 19.14
CA LEU A 191 -9.66 4.12 19.54
C LEU A 191 -9.71 5.61 19.94
N GLY A 192 -8.85 5.97 20.89
CA GLY A 192 -8.76 7.32 21.44
C GLY A 192 -9.89 7.63 22.42
N LYS A 193 -9.87 8.87 22.93
CA LYS A 193 -10.85 9.36 23.91
C LYS A 193 -11.88 10.31 23.30
N ALA A 194 -11.51 10.97 22.20
CA ALA A 194 -12.33 11.94 21.48
C ALA A 194 -11.91 12.00 20.01
N HIS A 195 -12.69 12.67 19.17
CA HIS A 195 -12.31 12.91 17.77
C HIS A 195 -12.97 14.15 17.17
N ILE A 196 -12.35 14.71 16.12
CA ILE A 196 -13.00 15.71 15.26
C ILE A 196 -13.83 14.99 14.18
N ASN A 197 -15.08 15.38 14.03
CA ASN A 197 -16.00 14.83 13.03
C ASN A 197 -15.94 15.60 11.70
N GLY A 198 -16.67 15.13 10.68
CA GLY A 198 -16.70 15.78 9.36
C GLY A 198 -17.38 17.16 9.30
N LYS A 199 -17.86 17.69 10.43
CA LYS A 199 -18.37 19.06 10.59
C LYS A 199 -17.41 19.91 11.45
N ASP A 200 -16.15 19.52 11.53
CA ASP A 200 -15.08 20.16 12.31
C ASP A 200 -15.43 20.35 13.79
N SER A 201 -16.25 19.47 14.34
CA SER A 201 -16.69 19.53 15.74
C SER A 201 -16.05 18.43 16.59
N LEU A 202 -15.63 18.77 17.81
CA LEU A 202 -15.13 17.81 18.79
C LEU A 202 -16.27 16.93 19.31
N VAL A 203 -16.09 15.62 19.21
CA VAL A 203 -16.95 14.58 19.76
C VAL A 203 -16.19 13.89 20.89
N ASN A 204 -16.74 13.94 22.11
CA ASN A 204 -16.12 13.37 23.31
C ASN A 204 -16.33 11.84 23.40
N GLU A 205 -16.02 11.14 22.32
CA GLU A 205 -16.17 9.69 22.19
C GLU A 205 -15.00 9.09 21.39
N PRO A 206 -14.58 7.85 21.67
CA PRO A 206 -13.63 7.13 20.84
C PRO A 206 -14.04 7.09 19.36
N PHE A 207 -13.07 7.19 18.46
CA PHE A 207 -13.33 7.08 17.02
C PHE A 207 -13.59 5.63 16.63
N ASP A 208 -14.62 5.38 15.82
CA ASP A 208 -15.03 4.04 15.40
C ASP A 208 -14.33 3.62 14.09
N PHE A 209 -13.46 2.62 14.20
CA PHE A 209 -12.73 1.99 13.11
C PHE A 209 -13.36 0.65 12.66
N THR A 210 -14.51 0.27 13.17
CA THR A 210 -15.13 -1.06 12.93
C THR A 210 -15.26 -1.38 11.45
N GLN A 211 -15.66 -0.39 10.64
CA GLN A 211 -15.83 -0.55 9.18
C GLN A 211 -14.60 -0.13 8.36
N HIS A 212 -13.49 0.17 9.04
CA HIS A 212 -12.26 0.59 8.38
C HIS A 212 -11.53 -0.58 7.72
N ASN A 213 -10.60 -0.23 6.81
CA ASN A 213 -9.72 -1.18 6.16
C ASN A 213 -8.90 -1.88 7.25
N ASN A 214 -8.68 -3.18 7.13
CA ASN A 214 -7.92 -4.00 8.05
C ASN A 214 -6.88 -4.82 7.29
N LEU A 215 -5.63 -4.73 7.73
CA LEU A 215 -4.54 -5.60 7.32
C LEU A 215 -3.61 -5.74 8.53
N SER A 216 -3.32 -6.97 8.95
CA SER A 216 -2.33 -7.18 10.01
C SER A 216 -0.91 -6.90 9.52
N LEU A 217 0.01 -6.63 10.46
CA LEU A 217 1.42 -6.42 10.14
C LEU A 217 2.05 -7.66 9.48
N LEU A 218 1.68 -8.85 9.94
CA LEU A 218 2.11 -10.12 9.36
C LEU A 218 1.66 -10.24 7.90
N THR A 219 0.39 -9.94 7.61
CA THR A 219 -0.14 -9.98 6.25
C THR A 219 0.57 -8.97 5.35
N MET A 220 0.83 -7.75 5.83
CA MET A 220 1.63 -6.77 5.08
C MET A 220 3.03 -7.29 4.74
N GLN A 221 3.74 -7.91 5.71
CA GLN A 221 5.03 -8.54 5.47
C GLN A 221 4.95 -9.65 4.43
N GLN A 222 3.99 -10.58 4.58
CA GLN A 222 3.84 -11.72 3.67
C GLN A 222 3.49 -11.28 2.24
N LEU A 223 2.65 -10.25 2.09
CA LEU A 223 2.34 -9.66 0.80
C LEU A 223 3.60 -9.14 0.10
N LEU A 224 4.43 -8.35 0.80
CA LEU A 224 5.71 -7.88 0.26
C LEU A 224 6.64 -9.06 -0.08
N GLN A 225 6.80 -10.00 0.85
CA GLN A 225 7.64 -11.19 0.69
C GLN A 225 7.22 -12.02 -0.53
N SER A 226 5.92 -12.16 -0.79
CA SER A 226 5.39 -12.96 -1.91
C SER A 226 5.80 -12.40 -3.28
N VAL A 227 6.00 -11.09 -3.40
CA VAL A 227 6.46 -10.42 -4.63
C VAL A 227 7.98 -10.41 -4.71
N LEU A 228 8.67 -10.10 -3.61
CA LEU A 228 10.13 -10.08 -3.57
C LEU A 228 10.71 -11.49 -3.77
N PHE A 229 10.13 -12.49 -3.12
CA PHE A 229 10.62 -13.87 -3.05
C PHE A 229 9.49 -14.87 -3.31
N PRO A 230 8.95 -14.96 -4.54
CA PRO A 230 7.79 -15.80 -4.82
C PRO A 230 8.02 -17.28 -4.49
N GLN A 231 9.27 -17.76 -4.60
CA GLN A 231 9.61 -19.15 -4.26
C GLN A 231 9.66 -19.44 -2.75
N SER A 232 9.61 -18.40 -1.90
CA SER A 232 9.55 -18.53 -0.44
C SER A 232 8.13 -18.80 0.10
N VAL A 233 7.11 -18.61 -0.73
CA VAL A 233 5.69 -18.81 -0.38
C VAL A 233 5.06 -19.92 -1.23
N PRO A 234 4.02 -20.62 -0.73
CA PRO A 234 3.22 -21.56 -1.51
C PRO A 234 2.64 -20.94 -2.78
N ALA A 235 2.44 -21.73 -3.83
CA ALA A 235 1.90 -21.26 -5.11
C ALA A 235 0.58 -20.48 -4.97
N LYS A 236 -0.30 -20.92 -4.06
CA LYS A 236 -1.59 -20.28 -3.77
C LYS A 236 -1.45 -18.83 -3.26
N GLN A 237 -0.36 -18.50 -2.56
CA GLN A 237 -0.11 -17.15 -2.01
C GLN A 237 0.47 -16.16 -3.03
N ARG A 238 0.89 -16.65 -4.22
CA ARG A 238 1.58 -15.85 -5.21
C ARG A 238 0.61 -15.02 -6.04
N PHE A 239 1.09 -13.87 -6.49
CA PHE A 239 0.41 -13.09 -7.52
C PHE A 239 0.75 -13.63 -8.90
N LEU A 240 -0.23 -13.67 -9.81
CA LEU A 240 -0.03 -13.98 -11.22
C LEU A 240 0.57 -12.75 -11.90
N LEU A 241 1.89 -12.65 -11.90
CA LEU A 241 2.62 -11.52 -12.48
C LEU A 241 3.49 -12.02 -13.64
N LYS A 242 3.48 -11.29 -14.75
CA LYS A 242 4.51 -11.42 -15.79
C LYS A 242 5.86 -11.04 -15.19
N ASP A 243 6.95 -11.64 -15.67
CA ASP A 243 8.30 -11.36 -15.15
C ASP A 243 8.66 -9.87 -15.23
N ASP A 244 8.26 -9.21 -16.31
CA ASP A 244 8.48 -7.78 -16.48
C ASP A 244 7.67 -6.92 -15.49
N ASP A 245 6.43 -7.30 -15.21
CA ASP A 245 5.57 -6.61 -14.24
C ASP A 245 6.10 -6.80 -12.81
N ARG A 246 6.61 -7.99 -12.49
CA ARG A 246 7.30 -8.22 -11.21
C ARG A 246 8.55 -7.38 -11.09
N ARG A 247 9.44 -7.35 -12.10
CA ARG A 247 10.64 -6.49 -12.07
C ARG A 247 10.29 -5.02 -11.91
N PHE A 248 9.22 -4.57 -12.57
CA PHE A 248 8.70 -3.21 -12.41
C PHE A 248 8.29 -2.92 -10.96
N LEU A 249 7.58 -3.83 -10.28
CA LEU A 249 7.26 -3.68 -8.86
C LEU A 249 8.53 -3.62 -7.99
N LEU A 250 9.49 -4.52 -8.22
CA LEU A 250 10.76 -4.54 -7.47
C LEU A 250 11.49 -3.20 -7.60
N GLN A 251 11.57 -2.67 -8.82
CA GLN A 251 12.16 -1.38 -9.09
C GLN A 251 11.50 -0.30 -8.23
N TYR A 252 10.19 -0.07 -8.36
CA TYR A 252 9.53 1.06 -7.70
C TYR A 252 9.29 0.88 -6.19
N LEU A 253 9.30 -0.34 -5.67
CA LEU A 253 9.37 -0.57 -4.22
C LEU A 253 10.72 -0.10 -3.64
N SER A 254 11.78 -0.14 -4.45
CA SER A 254 13.16 0.06 -4.02
C SER A 254 13.76 1.42 -4.41
N GLN A 255 13.23 2.02 -5.48
CA GLN A 255 13.73 3.24 -6.08
C GLN A 255 13.43 4.43 -5.18
N PHE A 256 14.32 5.41 -5.19
CA PHE A 256 14.15 6.67 -4.48
C PHE A 256 13.51 7.73 -5.40
N PRO A 257 12.79 8.72 -4.85
CA PRO A 257 12.29 9.84 -5.63
C PRO A 257 13.35 10.52 -6.51
N SER A 258 14.57 10.75 -6.00
CA SER A 258 15.63 11.42 -6.76
C SER A 258 16.09 10.63 -7.99
N GLU A 259 16.01 9.30 -7.93
CA GLU A 259 16.38 8.36 -8.99
C GLU A 259 15.32 8.27 -10.10
N THR A 260 14.15 8.88 -9.92
CA THR A 260 13.04 8.79 -10.88
C THR A 260 13.05 10.00 -11.83
N PRO A 261 13.23 9.79 -13.14
CA PRO A 261 13.19 10.88 -14.12
C PRO A 261 11.76 11.27 -14.52
N ASP A 262 10.81 10.34 -14.43
CA ASP A 262 9.41 10.54 -14.80
C ASP A 262 8.47 9.75 -13.87
N PRO A 263 7.61 10.43 -13.09
CA PRO A 263 7.61 11.88 -12.89
C PRO A 263 8.88 12.36 -12.17
N LYS A 264 9.35 13.57 -12.49
CA LYS A 264 10.45 14.19 -11.76
C LYS A 264 9.93 14.83 -10.48
N TYR A 265 10.39 14.34 -9.34
CA TYR A 265 9.99 14.88 -8.03
C TYR A 265 10.96 15.98 -7.56
N ASP A 266 10.39 16.99 -6.88
CA ASP A 266 11.17 17.97 -6.12
C ASP A 266 11.75 17.30 -4.88
N THR A 267 13.08 17.15 -4.85
CA THR A 267 13.80 16.46 -3.77
C THR A 267 13.82 17.24 -2.45
N SER A 268 13.43 18.52 -2.45
CA SER A 268 13.23 19.28 -1.21
C SER A 268 11.96 18.85 -0.47
N THR A 269 10.96 18.40 -1.22
CA THR A 269 9.68 17.89 -0.69
C THR A 269 9.72 16.36 -0.56
N PHE A 270 10.15 15.67 -1.61
CA PHE A 270 10.22 14.22 -1.71
C PHE A 270 11.68 13.75 -1.74
N TYR A 271 12.32 13.77 -0.59
CA TYR A 271 13.68 13.26 -0.41
C TYR A 271 13.73 11.72 -0.39
N ASP A 272 14.92 11.14 -0.46
CA ASP A 272 15.08 9.70 -0.70
C ASP A 272 14.57 8.83 0.46
N SER A 273 14.66 9.32 1.70
CA SER A 273 14.08 8.64 2.86
C SER A 273 12.61 9.02 3.16
N TYR A 274 11.94 9.79 2.30
CA TYR A 274 10.57 10.30 2.55
C TYR A 274 9.58 9.19 2.88
N VAL A 275 9.64 8.07 2.15
CA VAL A 275 8.83 6.86 2.38
C VAL A 275 9.65 5.68 2.89
N LYS A 276 10.83 5.91 3.48
CA LYS A 276 11.68 4.87 4.09
C LYS A 276 11.81 5.16 5.59
N PHE A 277 10.76 4.88 6.37
CA PHE A 277 10.64 5.36 7.75
C PHE A 277 11.74 4.85 8.67
N PHE A 278 12.24 3.63 8.47
CA PHE A 278 13.39 3.12 9.24
C PHE A 278 14.72 3.87 8.98
N PHE A 279 14.78 4.66 7.92
CA PHE A 279 15.96 5.43 7.49
C PHE A 279 15.67 6.94 7.46
N ARG A 280 14.53 7.36 8.02
CA ARG A 280 14.14 8.76 8.05
C ARG A 280 14.79 9.43 9.26
N ASP A 281 15.64 10.40 8.98
CA ASP A 281 16.27 11.27 9.98
C ASP A 281 16.33 12.71 9.46
N SER A 282 16.91 13.63 10.25
CA SER A 282 17.04 15.04 9.88
C SER A 282 17.95 15.30 8.66
N THR A 283 18.73 14.32 8.23
CA THR A 283 19.63 14.46 7.08
C THR A 283 18.91 14.21 5.76
N HIS A 284 17.77 13.52 5.80
CA HIS A 284 16.98 13.13 4.62
C HIS A 284 17.75 12.27 3.60
N ARG A 285 18.88 11.67 4.01
CA ARG A 285 19.76 10.89 3.12
C ARG A 285 19.65 9.40 3.42
N MET A 286 19.64 8.61 2.36
CA MET A 286 19.80 7.17 2.46
C MET A 286 21.29 6.83 2.63
N PRO A 287 21.65 5.83 3.46
CA PRO A 287 23.01 5.32 3.50
C PRO A 287 23.47 4.84 2.12
N PRO A 288 24.73 5.08 1.73
CA PRO A 288 25.26 4.49 0.50
C PRO A 288 25.21 2.97 0.59
N ASN A 289 25.16 2.29 -0.56
CA ASN A 289 25.14 0.82 -0.66
C ASN A 289 23.95 0.13 0.04
N VAL A 290 22.93 0.86 0.48
CA VAL A 290 21.69 0.30 1.03
C VAL A 290 20.53 0.45 0.06
N ARG A 291 19.79 -0.63 -0.16
CA ARG A 291 18.54 -0.63 -0.93
C ARG A 291 17.39 -1.11 -0.05
N VAL A 292 16.27 -0.39 -0.11
CA VAL A 292 15.10 -0.65 0.75
C VAL A 292 13.86 -0.82 -0.11
N PHE A 293 13.35 -2.05 -0.18
CA PHE A 293 12.10 -2.40 -0.85
C PHE A 293 10.98 -2.33 0.19
N ASN A 294 10.11 -1.34 0.11
CA ASN A 294 9.11 -1.18 1.17
C ASN A 294 7.80 -0.53 0.72
N LYS A 295 6.84 -0.54 1.64
CA LYS A 295 5.72 0.39 1.66
C LYS A 295 5.53 0.88 3.08
N VAL A 296 5.16 2.16 3.20
CA VAL A 296 4.79 2.81 4.46
C VAL A 296 3.33 3.24 4.49
N GLY A 297 2.80 3.46 5.69
CA GLY A 297 1.51 4.10 5.91
C GLY A 297 1.53 4.93 7.16
N TRP A 298 0.92 6.11 7.12
CA TRP A 298 0.70 6.91 8.32
C TRP A 298 -0.67 7.56 8.25
N SER A 299 -1.42 7.51 9.35
CA SER A 299 -2.71 8.17 9.51
C SER A 299 -3.27 7.85 10.90
N TYR A 300 -4.03 8.76 11.50
CA TYR A 300 -4.62 8.58 12.83
C TYR A 300 -3.59 8.24 13.92
N GLY A 301 -2.39 8.82 13.87
CA GLY A 301 -1.31 8.55 14.81
C GLY A 301 -0.58 7.23 14.58
N PHE A 302 -1.03 6.37 13.66
CA PHE A 302 -0.29 5.19 13.29
C PHE A 302 0.81 5.52 12.29
N LEU A 303 1.99 4.91 12.44
CA LEU A 303 3.09 4.88 11.48
C LEU A 303 3.48 3.42 11.25
N THR A 304 3.35 2.92 10.02
CA THR A 304 3.69 1.56 9.65
C THR A 304 4.74 1.56 8.54
N ASP A 305 5.75 0.70 8.66
CA ASP A 305 6.74 0.43 7.61
C ASP A 305 6.99 -1.07 7.53
N VAL A 306 6.91 -1.62 6.31
CA VAL A 306 7.28 -3.00 6.01
C VAL A 306 8.34 -2.96 4.92
N SER A 307 9.57 -3.28 5.31
CA SER A 307 10.77 -3.13 4.52
C SER A 307 11.52 -4.44 4.35
N TYR A 308 12.04 -4.70 3.15
CA TYR A 308 13.18 -5.57 2.93
C TYR A 308 14.40 -4.71 2.65
N VAL A 309 15.46 -4.89 3.44
CA VAL A 309 16.67 -4.09 3.40
C VAL A 309 17.82 -4.96 2.91
N VAL A 310 18.58 -4.43 1.96
CA VAL A 310 19.82 -5.01 1.45
C VAL A 310 20.94 -4.01 1.66
N ASP A 311 21.93 -4.38 2.46
CA ASP A 311 23.19 -3.66 2.62
C ASP A 311 24.27 -4.42 1.83
N PHE A 312 24.67 -3.86 0.69
CA PHE A 312 25.63 -4.48 -0.21
C PHE A 312 27.06 -4.44 0.31
N GLU A 313 27.39 -3.47 1.16
CA GLU A 313 28.72 -3.30 1.73
C GLU A 313 28.96 -4.31 2.85
N ASN A 314 28.02 -4.40 3.79
CA ASN A 314 28.09 -5.33 4.91
C ASN A 314 27.58 -6.73 4.59
N LYS A 315 27.00 -6.94 3.40
CA LYS A 315 26.42 -8.21 2.92
C LYS A 315 25.33 -8.73 3.87
N VAL A 316 24.47 -7.81 4.32
CA VAL A 316 23.39 -8.09 5.25
C VAL A 316 22.05 -7.85 4.55
N GLU A 317 21.13 -8.79 4.73
CA GLU A 317 19.79 -8.75 4.16
C GLU A 317 18.75 -9.17 5.20
N TYR A 318 17.67 -8.40 5.35
CA TYR A 318 16.61 -8.70 6.30
C TYR A 318 15.28 -8.08 5.92
N MET A 319 14.18 -8.67 6.39
CA MET A 319 12.89 -7.98 6.44
C MET A 319 12.66 -7.38 7.82
N LEU A 320 12.07 -6.20 7.86
CA LEU A 320 11.66 -5.50 9.05
C LEU A 320 10.27 -4.92 8.86
N ALA A 321 9.35 -5.27 9.74
CA ALA A 321 7.99 -4.75 9.77
C ALA A 321 7.73 -4.12 11.14
N ALA A 322 7.23 -2.89 11.17
CA ALA A 322 6.79 -2.28 12.41
C ALA A 322 5.58 -1.38 12.21
N THR A 323 4.77 -1.29 13.27
CA THR A 323 3.78 -0.22 13.43
C THR A 323 3.96 0.45 14.78
N LEU A 324 3.88 1.79 14.79
CA LEU A 324 3.98 2.66 15.95
C LEU A 324 2.68 3.45 16.07
N TYR A 325 2.25 3.72 17.30
CA TYR A 325 1.14 4.64 17.58
C TYR A 325 1.64 5.84 18.40
N VAL A 326 1.52 7.04 17.82
CA VAL A 326 1.86 8.34 18.40
C VAL A 326 0.62 9.23 18.36
N ASN A 327 -0.02 9.39 19.51
CA ASN A 327 -1.18 10.25 19.68
C ASN A 327 -1.35 10.60 21.16
N SER A 328 -0.47 11.45 21.70
CA SER A 328 -0.35 11.64 23.15
C SER A 328 -1.59 12.25 23.80
N ASP A 329 -2.33 13.10 23.08
CA ASP A 329 -3.56 13.71 23.59
C ASP A 329 -4.79 12.80 23.46
N GLY A 330 -4.70 11.72 22.67
CA GLY A 330 -5.77 10.74 22.47
C GLY A 330 -6.95 11.26 21.64
N ILE A 331 -6.82 12.40 20.95
CA ILE A 331 -7.86 12.98 20.08
C ILE A 331 -7.55 12.57 18.64
N LEU A 332 -8.54 11.98 17.95
CA LEU A 332 -8.37 11.61 16.54
C LEU A 332 -8.88 12.71 15.61
N ASN A 333 -8.31 12.80 14.41
CA ASN A 333 -8.66 13.76 13.35
C ASN A 333 -8.45 15.25 13.68
N ASP A 334 -7.74 15.60 14.74
CA ASP A 334 -7.46 17.00 15.08
C ASP A 334 -6.19 17.57 14.40
N GLY A 335 -5.47 16.71 13.67
CA GLY A 335 -4.25 17.06 12.95
C GLY A 335 -2.99 17.13 13.81
N LYS A 336 -3.05 16.73 15.09
CA LYS A 336 -1.93 16.83 16.03
C LYS A 336 -1.40 15.43 16.35
N TYR A 337 -0.36 15.01 15.64
CA TYR A 337 0.33 13.74 15.88
C TYR A 337 1.85 13.97 15.96
N GLU A 338 2.56 13.16 16.74
CA GLU A 338 4.01 13.29 16.99
C GLU A 338 4.87 12.49 15.99
N TYR A 339 4.60 12.63 14.69
CA TYR A 339 5.28 11.90 13.61
C TYR A 339 6.77 12.20 13.40
#